data_AF-A0AA41BGV6-F1
#
_entry.id   AF-A0AA41BGV6-F1
#
_cell.length_a   1.000
_cell.length_b   1.000
_cell.length_c   1.000
_cell.angle_alpha   90.00
_cell.angle_beta   90.00
_cell.angle_gamma   90.00
#
_symmetry.space_group_name_H-M   'P 1'
#
loop_
_entity.id
_entity.type
_entity.pdbx_description
1 polymer ?
#
loop_
_entity_poly.entity_id
_entity_poly.type
_entity_poly.pdbx_seq_one_letter_code
_entity_poly.pdbx_strand_id
1 'polypeptide(L)'
;QLKDTFTYTIRDADGDVSTTTITVTINGHTDGVPGVTVPDANGADAGNVSIAENATQPVTGELTVTAPEGLATVKIGNVTLTVAELQALSPTTPRVITGTEGKLTLTGYDPATGKITYSYQQDGTSKDHTAGDDSVTDKFTVTVTDAANQVKSDDLVVLITDTAPEAKPDTASVTEDTALTASGNVISGTGADTLGADVTNVVGVAK
;
A
#
# COMPACT_ATOMS: atom_id res chain seq x y z
N GLN A 1 5.88 22.52 -29.55
CA GLN A 1 5.12 23.59 -30.24
C GLN A 1 4.36 22.95 -31.40
N LEU A 2 3.05 23.14 -31.47
CA LEU A 2 2.21 22.69 -32.59
C LEU A 2 1.77 23.92 -33.39
N LYS A 3 1.73 23.81 -34.72
CA LYS A 3 1.23 24.87 -35.60
C LYS A 3 0.12 24.31 -36.47
N ASP A 4 -0.97 25.06 -36.55
CA ASP A 4 -2.05 24.81 -37.49
C ASP A 4 -2.15 26.00 -38.44
N THR A 5 -2.40 25.74 -39.72
CA THR A 5 -2.42 26.79 -40.76
C THR A 5 -3.68 26.67 -41.59
N PHE A 6 -4.49 27.72 -41.54
CA PHE A 6 -5.73 27.80 -42.30
C PHE A 6 -5.59 28.81 -43.42
N THR A 7 -6.02 28.43 -44.61
CA THR A 7 -6.09 29.33 -45.77
C THR A 7 -7.42 30.06 -45.72
N TYR A 8 -7.40 31.38 -45.91
CA TYR A 8 -8.61 32.19 -46.03
C TYR A 8 -8.53 33.11 -47.24
N THR A 9 -9.71 33.44 -47.76
CA THR A 9 -9.88 34.34 -48.91
C THR A 9 -10.87 35.42 -48.53
N ILE A 10 -10.48 36.68 -48.71
CA ILE A 10 -11.40 37.82 -48.62
C ILE A 10 -11.85 38.22 -50.01
N ARG A 11 -13.08 38.77 -50.12
CA ARG A 11 -13.66 39.30 -51.34
C ARG A 11 -14.29 40.66 -51.05
N ASP A 12 -14.10 41.65 -51.92
CA ASP A 12 -14.77 42.95 -51.81
C ASP A 12 -16.17 42.95 -52.49
N ALA A 13 -16.80 44.13 -52.55
CA ALA A 13 -18.19 44.26 -53.00
C ALA A 13 -18.37 44.05 -54.52
N ASP A 14 -17.34 44.32 -55.31
CA ASP A 14 -17.31 44.18 -56.77
C ASP A 14 -16.65 42.87 -57.24
N GLY A 15 -16.01 42.12 -56.34
CA GLY A 15 -15.74 40.69 -56.52
C GLY A 15 -14.27 40.30 -56.60
N ASP A 16 -13.35 41.24 -56.40
CA ASP A 16 -11.92 40.98 -56.32
C ASP A 16 -11.61 40.15 -55.08
N VAL A 17 -10.67 39.21 -55.19
CA VAL A 17 -10.31 38.27 -54.13
C VAL A 17 -8.84 38.38 -53.74
N SER A 18 -8.55 38.19 -52.45
CA SER A 18 -7.19 38.05 -51.93
C SER A 18 -7.14 36.86 -50.98
N THR A 19 -6.14 36.00 -51.16
CA THR A 19 -5.96 34.78 -50.37
C THR A 19 -4.66 34.84 -49.60
N THR A 20 -4.71 34.49 -48.32
CA THR A 20 -3.53 34.31 -47.48
C THR A 20 -3.81 33.26 -46.40
N THR A 21 -2.88 33.04 -45.50
CA THR A 21 -3.02 32.09 -44.39
C THR A 21 -3.08 32.79 -43.05
N ILE A 22 -3.78 32.17 -42.11
CA ILE A 22 -3.63 32.40 -40.68
C ILE A 22 -2.90 31.19 -40.09
N THR A 23 -1.77 31.44 -39.43
CA THR A 23 -1.05 30.41 -38.67
C THR A 23 -1.40 30.55 -37.20
N VAL A 24 -2.07 29.53 -36.66
CA VAL A 24 -2.31 29.38 -35.23
C VAL A 24 -1.14 28.62 -34.63
N THR A 25 -0.42 29.25 -33.71
CA THR A 25 0.66 28.58 -32.96
C THR A 25 0.17 28.20 -31.57
N ILE A 26 0.18 26.90 -31.28
CA ILE A 26 -0.12 26.35 -29.95
C ILE A 26 1.22 26.10 -29.25
N ASN A 27 1.53 26.98 -28.30
CA ASN A 27 2.66 26.80 -27.39
C ASN A 27 2.20 25.93 -26.23
N GLY A 28 2.44 24.62 -26.33
CA GLY A 28 2.31 23.75 -25.17
C GLY A 28 3.29 24.17 -24.09
N HIS A 29 2.82 24.18 -22.84
CA HIS A 29 3.68 24.25 -21.66
C HIS A 29 3.85 22.83 -21.11
N THR A 30 4.98 22.55 -20.47
CA THR A 30 5.06 21.36 -19.62
C THR A 30 4.54 21.75 -18.24
N ASP A 31 3.37 21.26 -17.88
CA ASP A 31 2.61 21.55 -16.65
C ASP A 31 3.28 20.95 -15.39
N GLY A 32 4.31 20.10 -15.55
CA GLY A 32 5.18 19.64 -14.48
C GLY A 32 5.66 18.21 -14.66
N VAL A 33 6.39 17.68 -13.66
CA VAL A 33 6.73 16.25 -13.57
C VAL A 33 5.69 15.55 -12.70
N PRO A 34 5.44 14.24 -12.90
CA PRO A 34 4.58 13.49 -12.00
C PRO A 34 5.21 13.37 -10.61
N GLY A 35 4.36 13.17 -9.61
CA GLY A 35 4.73 12.98 -8.21
C GLY A 35 4.18 11.68 -7.66
N VAL A 36 4.93 11.09 -6.73
CA VAL A 36 4.51 9.97 -5.88
C VAL A 36 4.85 10.36 -4.45
N THR A 37 3.95 10.08 -3.52
CA THR A 37 4.18 10.28 -2.10
C THR A 37 3.60 9.10 -1.35
N VAL A 38 4.47 8.35 -0.68
CA VAL A 38 4.07 7.34 0.30
C VAL A 38 4.30 7.93 1.70
N PRO A 39 3.24 8.26 2.45
CA PRO A 39 3.38 8.74 3.82
C PRO A 39 4.06 7.69 4.69
N ASP A 40 4.95 8.14 5.56
CA ASP A 40 5.49 7.34 6.65
C ASP A 40 4.60 7.50 7.89
N ALA A 41 3.96 6.40 8.28
CA ALA A 41 3.15 6.29 9.49
C ALA A 41 3.88 5.55 10.64
N ASN A 42 5.10 5.05 10.40
CA ASN A 42 5.96 4.35 11.35
C ASN A 42 6.96 5.28 12.05
N GLY A 43 7.17 6.48 11.52
CA GLY A 43 7.94 7.52 12.19
C GLY A 43 9.45 7.23 12.22
N ALA A 44 9.95 6.69 13.32
CA ALA A 44 11.37 6.35 13.45
C ALA A 44 11.67 4.87 13.18
N ASP A 45 10.63 4.03 13.18
CA ASP A 45 10.74 2.60 12.91
C ASP A 45 10.93 2.36 11.41
N ALA A 46 11.44 1.18 11.03
CA ALA A 46 11.65 0.85 9.63
C ALA A 46 10.33 0.79 8.82
N GLY A 47 10.44 1.11 7.53
CA GLY A 47 9.31 1.08 6.60
C GLY A 47 8.35 2.27 6.77
N ASN A 48 7.23 2.22 6.04
CA ASN A 48 6.18 3.24 6.09
C ASN A 48 5.03 2.84 7.02
N VAL A 49 4.77 1.54 7.14
CA VAL A 49 3.72 0.96 7.99
C VAL A 49 4.22 -0.38 8.54
N SER A 50 3.75 -0.78 9.73
CA SER A 50 4.10 -2.05 10.35
C SER A 50 2.87 -2.95 10.56
N ILE A 51 3.10 -4.26 10.54
CA ILE A 51 2.10 -5.27 10.87
C ILE A 51 2.76 -6.44 11.61
N ALA A 52 2.11 -6.96 12.66
CA ALA A 52 2.60 -8.16 13.33
C ALA A 52 2.46 -9.40 12.43
N GLU A 53 3.45 -10.29 12.48
CA GLU A 53 3.47 -11.56 11.72
C GLU A 53 2.33 -12.55 12.04
N ASN A 54 1.58 -12.33 13.12
CA ASN A 54 0.36 -13.08 13.45
C ASN A 54 -0.92 -12.22 13.39
N ALA A 55 -0.83 -11.00 12.83
CA ALA A 55 -1.97 -10.10 12.75
C ALA A 55 -3.10 -10.73 11.94
N THR A 56 -4.29 -10.78 12.54
CA THR A 56 -5.51 -11.31 11.92
C THR A 56 -6.29 -10.26 11.14
N GLN A 57 -5.99 -8.98 11.36
CA GLN A 57 -6.60 -7.85 10.67
C GLN A 57 -5.53 -7.12 9.84
N PRO A 58 -5.88 -6.68 8.63
CA PRO A 58 -4.93 -5.98 7.78
C PRO A 58 -4.64 -4.57 8.31
N VAL A 59 -3.44 -4.07 8.04
CA VAL A 59 -3.12 -2.65 8.19
C VAL A 59 -3.62 -1.88 6.96
N THR A 60 -4.20 -0.71 7.16
CA THR A 60 -4.69 0.15 6.07
C THR A 60 -3.83 1.39 5.94
N GLY A 61 -3.66 1.87 4.72
CA GLY A 61 -2.94 3.12 4.47
C GLY A 61 -3.35 3.75 3.15
N GLU A 62 -2.71 4.87 2.84
CA GLU A 62 -2.98 5.63 1.64
C GLU A 62 -1.69 6.20 1.07
N LEU A 63 -1.61 6.27 -0.26
CA LEU A 63 -0.53 6.94 -0.98
C LEU A 63 -1.11 7.93 -1.97
N THR A 64 -0.30 8.89 -2.43
CA THR A 64 -0.76 9.93 -3.35
C THR A 64 0.08 9.93 -4.62
N VAL A 65 -0.61 10.01 -5.75
CA VAL A 65 -0.01 10.15 -7.08
C VAL A 65 -0.48 11.44 -7.72
N THR A 66 0.42 12.16 -8.38
CA THR A 66 0.08 13.38 -9.13
C THR A 66 0.70 13.32 -10.52
N ALA A 67 -0.01 13.88 -11.50
CA ALA A 67 0.48 13.97 -12.87
C ALA A 67 -0.11 15.24 -13.50
N PRO A 68 0.59 16.39 -13.39
CA PRO A 68 0.11 17.67 -13.92
C PRO A 68 -0.23 17.63 -15.41
N GLU A 69 0.53 16.85 -16.19
CA GLU A 69 0.30 16.59 -17.63
C GLU A 69 -0.86 15.63 -17.92
N GLY A 70 -1.53 15.12 -16.88
CA GLY A 70 -2.48 14.03 -16.95
C GLY A 70 -1.83 12.68 -16.64
N LEU A 71 -2.53 11.88 -15.85
CA LEU A 71 -2.08 10.54 -15.47
C LEU A 71 -2.23 9.57 -16.65
N ALA A 72 -1.20 8.80 -16.97
CA ALA A 72 -1.29 7.73 -17.95
C ALA A 72 -1.43 6.35 -17.28
N THR A 73 -0.50 6.00 -16.39
CA THR A 73 -0.53 4.74 -15.65
C THR A 73 0.09 4.86 -14.26
N VAL A 74 -0.31 3.97 -13.36
CA VAL A 74 0.36 3.73 -12.08
C VAL A 74 0.75 2.26 -12.01
N LYS A 75 2.02 1.98 -11.80
CA LYS A 75 2.53 0.64 -11.57
C LYS A 75 2.92 0.49 -10.10
N ILE A 76 2.43 -0.56 -9.44
CA ILE A 76 2.75 -0.87 -8.05
C ILE A 76 3.26 -2.31 -8.00
N GLY A 77 4.51 -2.48 -7.58
CA GLY A 77 5.19 -3.78 -7.65
C GLY A 77 5.25 -4.31 -9.09
N ASN A 78 4.57 -5.43 -9.34
CA ASN A 78 4.48 -6.08 -10.66
C ASN A 78 3.18 -5.77 -11.43
N VAL A 79 2.24 -5.01 -10.87
CA VAL A 79 0.95 -4.70 -11.50
C VAL A 79 0.97 -3.29 -12.06
N THR A 80 0.65 -3.13 -13.34
CA THR A 80 0.40 -1.83 -13.99
C THR A 80 -1.10 -1.59 -14.12
N LEU A 81 -1.56 -0.42 -13.70
CA LEU A 81 -2.96 0.00 -13.75
C LEU A 81 -3.12 1.19 -14.68
N THR A 82 -4.13 1.10 -15.55
CA THR A 82 -4.63 2.23 -16.33
C THR A 82 -5.47 3.17 -15.47
N VAL A 83 -5.70 4.40 -15.94
CA VAL A 83 -6.60 5.36 -15.27
C VAL A 83 -7.99 4.78 -15.04
N ALA A 84 -8.53 4.05 -16.03
CA ALA A 84 -9.85 3.43 -15.93
C ALA A 84 -9.89 2.34 -14.85
N GLU A 85 -8.84 1.53 -14.74
CA GLU A 85 -8.75 0.51 -13.69
C GLU A 85 -8.59 1.12 -12.30
N LEU A 86 -7.83 2.22 -12.17
CA LEU A 86 -7.74 2.97 -10.91
C LEU A 86 -9.11 3.50 -10.48
N GLN A 87 -9.83 4.15 -11.39
CA GLN A 87 -11.18 4.68 -11.12
C GLN A 87 -12.21 3.59 -10.81
N ALA A 88 -11.97 2.35 -11.24
CA ALA A 88 -12.81 1.21 -10.94
C ALA A 88 -12.50 0.55 -9.57
N LEU A 89 -11.45 0.98 -8.87
CA LEU A 89 -11.10 0.45 -7.56
C LEU A 89 -12.19 0.80 -6.54
N SER A 90 -12.64 -0.22 -5.82
CA SER A 90 -13.53 -0.08 -4.67
C SER A 90 -13.31 -1.25 -3.70
N PRO A 91 -13.87 -1.21 -2.48
CA PRO A 91 -13.83 -2.35 -1.57
C PRO A 91 -14.47 -3.63 -2.14
N THR A 92 -15.37 -3.52 -3.13
CA THR A 92 -16.01 -4.67 -3.79
C THR A 92 -15.36 -5.05 -5.13
N THR A 93 -14.52 -4.17 -5.68
CA THR A 93 -13.71 -4.39 -6.90
C THR A 93 -12.24 -4.07 -6.64
N PRO A 94 -11.60 -4.74 -5.67
CA PRO A 94 -10.22 -4.42 -5.31
C PRO A 94 -9.24 -4.94 -6.35
N ARG A 95 -8.02 -4.39 -6.33
CA ARG A 95 -6.87 -4.98 -7.01
C ARG A 95 -5.87 -5.52 -5.99
N VAL A 96 -5.57 -6.81 -6.07
CA VAL A 96 -4.57 -7.45 -5.23
C VAL A 96 -3.22 -7.49 -5.94
N ILE A 97 -2.16 -7.19 -5.21
CA ILE A 97 -0.75 -7.23 -5.61
C ILE A 97 -0.04 -8.13 -4.60
N THR A 98 0.50 -9.24 -5.09
CA THR A 98 1.25 -10.18 -4.26
C THR A 98 2.67 -9.67 -4.06
N GLY A 99 3.05 -9.45 -2.80
CA GLY A 99 4.42 -9.14 -2.37
C GLY A 99 5.20 -10.40 -2.03
N THR A 100 6.35 -10.23 -1.37
CA THR A 100 7.17 -11.37 -0.91
C THR A 100 6.70 -11.88 0.44
N GLU A 101 6.19 -11.01 1.30
CA GLU A 101 5.80 -11.33 2.67
C GLU A 101 4.29 -11.29 2.91
N GLY A 102 3.52 -10.79 1.95
CA GLY A 102 2.07 -10.64 2.05
C GLY A 102 1.42 -10.08 0.80
N LYS A 103 0.21 -9.54 0.97
CA LYS A 103 -0.62 -9.04 -0.14
C LYS A 103 -1.07 -7.62 0.12
N LEU A 104 -0.75 -6.74 -0.83
CA LEU A 104 -1.27 -5.38 -0.90
C LEU A 104 -2.56 -5.36 -1.72
N THR A 105 -3.64 -4.87 -1.14
CA THR A 105 -4.96 -4.79 -1.77
C THR A 105 -5.35 -3.33 -1.93
N LEU A 106 -5.44 -2.85 -3.16
CA LEU A 106 -5.90 -1.49 -3.47
C LEU A 106 -7.43 -1.49 -3.48
N THR A 107 -8.03 -0.55 -2.75
CA THR A 107 -9.47 -0.51 -2.48
C THR A 107 -10.15 0.78 -2.91
N GLY A 108 -9.41 1.77 -3.40
CA GLY A 108 -10.00 3.01 -3.88
C GLY A 108 -9.00 3.94 -4.54
N TYR A 109 -9.51 4.84 -5.38
CA TYR A 109 -8.78 5.95 -5.98
C TYR A 109 -9.65 7.20 -6.05
N ASP A 110 -9.16 8.31 -5.51
CA ASP A 110 -9.77 9.63 -5.66
C ASP A 110 -9.03 10.42 -6.75
N PRO A 111 -9.63 10.65 -7.94
CA PRO A 111 -8.99 11.39 -9.02
C PRO A 111 -8.80 12.88 -8.74
N ALA A 112 -9.52 13.47 -7.78
CA ALA A 112 -9.38 14.89 -7.46
C ALA A 112 -8.13 15.16 -6.61
N THR A 113 -7.82 14.24 -5.69
CA THR A 113 -6.66 14.35 -4.79
C THR A 113 -5.48 13.47 -5.22
N GLY A 114 -5.71 12.51 -6.11
CA GLY A 114 -4.70 11.53 -6.52
C GLY A 114 -4.48 10.41 -5.49
N LYS A 115 -5.39 10.26 -4.53
CA LYS A 115 -5.21 9.38 -3.37
C LYS A 115 -5.60 7.95 -3.70
N ILE A 116 -4.73 6.99 -3.43
CA ILE A 116 -4.98 5.55 -3.57
C ILE A 116 -5.04 4.95 -2.16
N THR A 117 -6.17 4.34 -1.81
CA THR A 117 -6.38 3.66 -0.53
C THR A 117 -6.02 2.18 -0.67
N TYR A 118 -5.34 1.61 0.32
CA TYR A 118 -4.95 0.21 0.34
C TYR A 118 -5.12 -0.44 1.71
N SER A 119 -5.15 -1.77 1.71
CA SER A 119 -4.90 -2.61 2.87
C SER A 119 -3.76 -3.58 2.59
N TYR A 120 -3.00 -3.94 3.61
CA TYR A 120 -1.94 -4.95 3.53
C TYR A 120 -2.16 -6.01 4.59
N GLN A 121 -2.06 -7.28 4.19
CA GLN A 121 -2.10 -8.43 5.07
C GLN A 121 -0.84 -9.26 4.84
N GLN A 122 -0.08 -9.52 5.90
CA GLN A 122 1.05 -10.44 5.85
C GLN A 122 0.56 -11.87 5.57
N ASP A 123 1.34 -12.64 4.83
CA ASP A 123 1.11 -14.06 4.55
C ASP A 123 1.92 -14.92 5.53
N GLY A 124 1.27 -15.99 6.01
CA GLY A 124 1.86 -16.91 6.99
C GLY A 124 1.57 -16.49 8.43
N THR A 125 2.17 -17.20 9.37
CA THR A 125 2.00 -16.92 10.80
C THR A 125 3.31 -16.91 11.58
N SER A 126 4.47 -17.08 10.95
CA SER A 126 5.81 -17.02 11.57
C SER A 126 6.83 -16.66 10.50
N LYS A 127 7.77 -15.77 10.84
CA LYS A 127 8.89 -15.32 10.01
C LYS A 127 10.20 -15.37 10.81
N ASP A 128 11.32 -15.48 10.09
CA ASP A 128 12.64 -15.50 10.72
C ASP A 128 13.13 -14.07 11.03
N HIS A 129 13.00 -13.67 12.30
CA HIS A 129 13.51 -12.39 12.81
C HIS A 129 14.91 -12.52 13.47
N THR A 130 15.67 -13.59 13.22
CA THR A 130 17.00 -13.77 13.84
C THR A 130 18.02 -12.70 13.45
N ALA A 131 17.79 -11.98 12.36
CA ALA A 131 18.59 -10.83 11.94
C ALA A 131 18.16 -9.49 12.60
N GLY A 132 17.13 -9.50 13.45
CA GLY A 132 16.59 -8.36 14.20
C GLY A 132 15.16 -7.99 13.78
N ASP A 133 14.47 -7.18 14.60
CA ASP A 133 13.05 -6.84 14.40
C ASP A 133 12.77 -6.14 13.06
N ASP A 134 13.76 -5.43 12.50
CA ASP A 134 13.67 -4.73 11.21
C ASP A 134 14.02 -5.61 9.99
N SER A 135 14.31 -6.91 10.19
CA SER A 135 14.86 -7.76 9.11
C SER A 135 13.84 -8.25 8.09
N VAL A 136 12.55 -8.18 8.42
CA VAL A 136 11.48 -8.72 7.58
C VAL A 136 10.61 -7.58 7.04
N THR A 137 10.79 -7.24 5.76
CA THR A 137 10.05 -6.17 5.11
C THR A 137 9.47 -6.61 3.77
N ASP A 138 8.27 -6.13 3.43
CA ASP A 138 7.69 -6.26 2.09
C ASP A 138 7.73 -4.92 1.37
N LYS A 139 8.24 -4.91 0.14
CA LYS A 139 8.50 -3.68 -0.61
C LYS A 139 7.72 -3.63 -1.92
N PHE A 140 6.95 -2.58 -2.10
CA PHE A 140 6.18 -2.26 -3.29
C PHE A 140 6.64 -0.94 -3.89
N THR A 141 7.41 -0.99 -4.98
CA THR A 141 7.76 0.23 -5.73
C THR A 141 6.55 0.74 -6.49
N VAL A 142 6.16 1.98 -6.21
CA VAL A 142 5.08 2.72 -6.87
C VAL A 142 5.71 3.60 -7.93
N THR A 143 5.25 3.50 -9.16
CA THR A 143 5.77 4.23 -10.32
C THR A 143 4.62 4.87 -11.09
N VAL A 144 4.63 6.19 -11.18
CA VAL A 144 3.66 6.97 -11.95
C VAL A 144 4.27 7.33 -13.30
N THR A 145 3.49 7.09 -14.37
CA THR A 145 3.79 7.61 -15.71
C THR A 145 2.72 8.60 -16.11
N ASP A 146 3.10 9.79 -16.56
CA ASP A 146 2.19 10.81 -17.06
C ASP A 146 1.96 10.71 -18.59
N ALA A 147 1.07 11.53 -19.12
CA ALA A 147 0.74 11.56 -20.56
C ALA A 147 1.90 12.04 -21.45
N ALA A 148 2.90 12.72 -20.87
CA ALA A 148 4.14 13.11 -21.53
C ALA A 148 5.23 12.01 -21.47
N ASN A 149 4.92 10.83 -20.90
CA ASN A 149 5.82 9.71 -20.65
C ASN A 149 6.94 10.02 -19.65
N GLN A 150 6.77 11.03 -18.81
CA GLN A 150 7.65 11.25 -17.66
C GLN A 150 7.30 10.26 -16.54
N VAL A 151 8.30 9.91 -15.75
CA VAL A 151 8.17 8.88 -14.72
C VAL A 151 8.70 9.36 -13.39
N LYS A 152 7.98 9.03 -12.31
CA LYS A 152 8.43 9.20 -10.93
C LYS A 152 8.12 7.94 -10.14
N SER A 153 8.99 7.60 -9.20
CA SER A 153 8.80 6.45 -8.32
C SER A 153 9.06 6.80 -6.86
N ASP A 154 8.43 6.03 -5.98
CA ASP A 154 8.65 5.98 -4.54
C ASP A 154 8.35 4.55 -4.05
N ASP A 155 8.77 4.20 -2.84
CA ASP A 155 8.60 2.86 -2.29
C ASP A 155 7.62 2.85 -1.12
N LEU A 156 6.64 1.95 -1.18
CA LEU A 156 5.88 1.53 0.00
C LEU A 156 6.55 0.31 0.60
N VAL A 157 7.06 0.45 1.81
CA VAL A 157 7.71 -0.59 2.58
C VAL A 157 6.85 -0.92 3.80
N VAL A 158 6.49 -2.18 3.95
CA VAL A 158 5.80 -2.69 5.13
C VAL A 158 6.81 -3.44 5.98
N LEU A 159 6.93 -3.07 7.26
CA LEU A 159 7.68 -3.82 8.25
C LEU A 159 6.80 -4.92 8.85
N ILE A 160 7.28 -6.16 8.85
CA ILE A 160 6.63 -7.26 9.55
C ILE A 160 7.35 -7.41 10.89
N THR A 161 6.63 -7.21 11.99
CA THR A 161 7.23 -7.23 13.34
C THR A 161 7.08 -8.60 13.97
N ASP A 162 8.12 -9.02 14.67
CA ASP A 162 8.16 -10.24 15.48
C ASP A 162 7.12 -10.20 16.62
N THR A 163 6.67 -11.37 17.05
CA THR A 163 5.72 -11.50 18.16
C THR A 163 6.20 -12.46 19.24
N ALA A 164 6.26 -11.96 20.47
CA ALA A 164 6.66 -12.75 21.62
C ALA A 164 5.47 -13.42 22.33
N PRO A 165 5.64 -14.62 22.90
CA PRO A 165 4.65 -15.19 23.81
C PRO A 165 4.60 -14.42 25.13
N GLU A 166 3.41 -14.34 25.73
CA GLU A 166 3.17 -13.73 27.03
C GLU A 166 2.48 -14.74 27.95
N ALA A 167 3.20 -15.18 28.98
CA ALA A 167 2.67 -16.09 29.99
C ALA A 167 1.81 -15.33 31.02
N LYS A 168 0.69 -15.91 31.41
CA LYS A 168 -0.22 -15.36 32.42
C LYS A 168 -0.27 -16.26 33.66
N PRO A 169 -0.56 -15.71 34.85
CA PRO A 169 -0.58 -16.51 36.06
C PRO A 169 -1.74 -17.51 36.09
N ASP A 170 -1.42 -18.78 36.29
CA ASP A 170 -2.39 -19.83 36.62
C ASP A 170 -2.49 -20.04 38.13
N THR A 171 -3.69 -20.41 38.59
CA THR A 171 -3.92 -20.80 39.99
C THR A 171 -4.64 -22.13 40.06
N ALA A 172 -4.19 -23.01 40.95
CA ALA A 172 -4.89 -24.23 41.31
C ALA A 172 -4.89 -24.40 42.83
N SER A 173 -5.98 -24.94 43.38
CA SER A 173 -6.14 -25.19 44.81
C SER A 173 -6.75 -26.57 45.04
N VAL A 174 -6.36 -27.22 46.14
CA VAL A 174 -7.00 -28.42 46.66
C VAL A 174 -7.46 -28.15 48.09
N THR A 175 -8.55 -28.78 48.52
CA THR A 175 -9.03 -28.71 49.90
C THR A 175 -8.51 -29.92 50.66
N GLU A 176 -7.89 -29.69 51.82
CA GLU A 176 -7.45 -30.78 52.70
C GLU A 176 -8.61 -31.71 53.10
N ASP A 177 -8.29 -32.95 53.46
CA ASP A 177 -9.25 -33.99 53.85
C ASP A 177 -10.32 -34.35 52.79
N THR A 178 -10.02 -34.05 51.52
CA THR A 178 -10.77 -34.49 50.34
C THR A 178 -9.86 -35.20 49.33
N ALA A 179 -10.41 -35.65 48.20
CA ALA A 179 -9.58 -36.14 47.09
C ALA A 179 -8.69 -35.00 46.55
N LEU A 180 -7.37 -35.12 46.71
CA LEU A 180 -6.39 -34.09 46.36
C LEU A 180 -6.01 -34.13 44.87
N THR A 181 -6.89 -33.64 44.01
CA THR A 181 -6.61 -33.52 42.57
C THR A 181 -6.70 -32.08 42.11
N ALA A 182 -5.61 -31.56 41.56
CA ALA A 182 -5.58 -30.33 40.78
C ALA A 182 -5.12 -30.68 39.37
N SER A 183 -5.88 -30.28 38.36
CA SER A 183 -5.55 -30.45 36.94
C SER A 183 -5.72 -29.12 36.23
N GLY A 184 -4.89 -28.86 35.23
CA GLY A 184 -4.94 -27.64 34.45
C GLY A 184 -3.98 -27.69 33.27
N ASN A 185 -3.97 -26.65 32.47
CA ASN A 185 -3.05 -26.43 31.37
C ASN A 185 -2.52 -25.00 31.50
N VAL A 186 -1.21 -24.82 31.40
CA VAL A 186 -0.55 -23.51 31.63
C VAL A 186 -0.56 -22.61 30.40
N ILE A 187 -0.97 -23.14 29.24
CA ILE A 187 -1.08 -22.38 27.98
C ILE A 187 -2.53 -21.96 27.72
N SER A 188 -3.49 -22.84 28.05
CA SER A 188 -4.88 -22.73 27.63
C SER A 188 -5.85 -22.92 28.81
N GLY A 189 -7.03 -22.30 28.71
CA GLY A 189 -8.04 -22.34 29.76
C GLY A 189 -8.19 -20.99 30.46
N THR A 190 -8.57 -21.00 31.74
CA THR A 190 -8.71 -19.78 32.53
C THR A 190 -7.33 -19.19 32.79
N GLY A 191 -7.09 -17.96 32.35
CA GLY A 191 -5.75 -17.37 32.40
C GLY A 191 -4.88 -17.68 31.18
N ALA A 192 -5.45 -18.12 30.05
CA ALA A 192 -4.68 -18.49 28.85
C ALA A 192 -3.62 -17.47 28.42
N ASP A 193 -2.44 -18.00 28.11
CA ASP A 193 -1.29 -17.28 27.59
C ASP A 193 -1.61 -16.66 26.22
N THR A 194 -0.91 -15.58 25.90
CA THR A 194 -0.85 -15.06 24.53
C THR A 194 0.29 -15.77 23.82
N LEU A 195 -0.01 -16.47 22.73
CA LEU A 195 1.04 -17.11 21.92
C LEU A 195 1.56 -16.13 20.87
N GLY A 196 2.88 -16.15 20.66
CA GLY A 196 3.49 -15.56 19.48
C GLY A 196 3.14 -16.37 18.24
N ALA A 197 3.54 -15.83 17.10
CA ALA A 197 3.58 -16.49 15.80
C ALA A 197 4.35 -17.81 15.80
N ASP A 198 5.48 -17.82 16.48
CA ASP A 198 6.38 -18.96 16.55
C ASP A 198 5.81 -20.10 17.38
N VAL A 199 6.33 -21.31 17.11
CA VAL A 199 5.98 -22.49 17.89
C VAL A 199 6.35 -22.26 19.36
N THR A 200 5.34 -22.21 20.21
CA THR A 200 5.53 -22.01 21.65
C THR A 200 5.69 -23.36 22.36
N ASN A 201 6.72 -23.47 23.20
CA ASN A 201 6.98 -24.62 24.06
C ASN A 201 7.14 -24.18 25.51
N VAL A 202 6.53 -24.91 26.46
CA VAL A 202 6.80 -24.73 27.89
C VAL A 202 8.20 -25.22 28.19
N VAL A 203 9.11 -24.31 28.51
CA VAL A 203 10.53 -24.61 28.77
C VAL A 203 10.84 -24.93 30.23
N GLY A 204 9.90 -24.70 31.14
CA GLY A 204 10.04 -25.07 32.54
C GLY A 204 8.83 -24.67 33.39
N VAL A 205 8.59 -25.43 34.46
CA VAL A 205 7.67 -25.07 35.54
C VAL A 205 8.46 -25.18 36.84
N ALA A 206 8.57 -24.08 37.58
CA ALA A 206 9.31 -24.01 38.83
C ALA A 206 8.36 -23.89 40.03
N LYS A 207 8.82 -24.34 41.20
CA LYS A 207 8.12 -24.25 42.48
C LYS A 207 8.76 -23.18 43.36
#